data_AF-A0A3S4FAI5-F1
#
_entry.id   AF-A0A3S4FAI5-F1
#
_cell.length_a   1.000
_cell.length_b   1.000
_cell.length_c   1.000
_cell.angle_alpha   90.00
_cell.angle_beta   90.00
_cell.angle_gamma   90.00
#
_symmetry.space_group_name_H-M   'P 1'
#
loop_
_entity.id
_entity.type
_entity.pdbx_description
1 polymer ?
#
loop_
_entity_poly.entity_id
_entity_poly.type
_entity_poly.pdbx_seq_one_letter_code
_entity_poly.pdbx_strand_id
1 'polypeptide(L)'
;MDENSSCWIRVSYPWAGKGFGMIQIPRIGQEVLVDFKNGDPDLPIIVGRTYNQDTMPPWGLPGMASQSGIFSHSLYGGPTNGNMLRFDDKTGAEEVKFHAEKDLNTTVKNNETHTVMVDRTKTIIKNETNSIGEDRNTTVTKNDGLSVKLAQTINIGTTYRLDVGDQFTLRCGNAALVLHKDGSIEFCGKQLMLHTSDVMQLIGKGIDMNPDGGTAVTADDIAPLPTSE
;
A
#
# COMPACT_ATOMS: atom_id res chain seq x y z
N MET A 1 -23.56 -14.68 -38.96
CA MET A 1 -22.17 -14.47 -39.38
C MET A 1 -21.30 -15.43 -38.61
N ASP A 2 -20.25 -15.91 -39.26
CA ASP A 2 -19.25 -16.87 -38.81
C ASP A 2 -17.85 -16.44 -39.31
N GLU A 3 -16.83 -17.26 -39.10
CA GLU A 3 -15.46 -16.99 -39.54
C GLU A 3 -15.29 -16.91 -41.07
N ASN A 4 -16.27 -17.36 -41.85
CA ASN A 4 -16.24 -17.36 -43.32
C ASN A 4 -16.94 -16.13 -43.93
N SER A 5 -17.41 -15.21 -43.10
CA SER A 5 -18.22 -14.07 -43.53
C SER A 5 -17.43 -12.95 -44.23
N SER A 6 -16.09 -12.91 -44.10
CA SER A 6 -15.23 -11.95 -44.80
C SER A 6 -13.79 -12.46 -44.94
N CYS A 7 -12.96 -11.72 -45.69
CA CYS A 7 -11.50 -11.86 -45.60
C CYS A 7 -10.97 -11.31 -44.26
N TRP A 8 -9.66 -11.48 -43.99
CA TRP A 8 -9.00 -10.79 -42.89
C TRP A 8 -8.81 -9.31 -43.20
N ILE A 9 -9.38 -8.45 -42.35
CA ILE A 9 -9.35 -7.00 -42.51
C ILE A 9 -8.38 -6.39 -41.51
N ARG A 10 -7.51 -5.47 -41.98
CA ARG A 10 -6.59 -4.75 -41.09
C ARG A 10 -7.33 -3.73 -40.24
N VAL A 11 -6.78 -3.44 -39.07
CA VAL A 11 -7.35 -2.51 -38.10
C VAL A 11 -6.43 -1.30 -37.91
N SER A 12 -7.00 -0.11 -38.00
CA SER A 12 -6.38 1.13 -37.54
C SER A 12 -6.24 1.14 -36.02
N TYR A 13 -5.09 1.55 -35.52
CA TYR A 13 -4.78 1.68 -34.09
C TYR A 13 -4.31 3.10 -33.77
N PRO A 14 -4.53 3.61 -32.53
CA PRO A 14 -4.12 4.96 -32.14
C PRO A 14 -2.62 5.23 -32.27
N TRP A 15 -1.78 4.19 -32.13
CA TRP A 15 -0.33 4.29 -32.26
C TRP A 15 0.26 2.96 -32.73
N ALA A 16 0.97 2.94 -33.86
CA ALA A 16 1.53 1.72 -34.43
C ALA A 16 2.96 1.97 -34.97
N GLY A 17 3.96 1.33 -34.34
CA GLY A 17 5.36 1.38 -34.73
C GLY A 17 6.00 -0.01 -34.85
N LYS A 18 7.28 -0.07 -35.24
CA LYS A 18 8.02 -1.33 -35.36
C LYS A 18 8.35 -1.89 -33.98
N GLY A 19 7.45 -2.69 -33.41
CA GLY A 19 7.61 -3.34 -32.11
C GLY A 19 7.12 -2.53 -30.90
N PHE A 20 6.33 -1.47 -31.11
CA PHE A 20 5.72 -0.67 -30.05
C PHE A 20 4.40 -0.05 -30.53
N GLY A 21 3.55 0.40 -29.61
CA GLY A 21 2.29 1.07 -29.92
C GLY A 21 1.17 0.70 -28.97
N MET A 22 -0.07 0.92 -29.41
CA MET A 22 -1.29 0.56 -28.70
C MET A 22 -2.08 -0.45 -29.53
N ILE A 23 -2.63 -1.47 -28.86
CA ILE A 23 -3.44 -2.50 -29.52
C ILE A 23 -4.74 -2.74 -28.75
N GLN A 24 -5.87 -2.62 -29.44
CA GLN A 24 -7.19 -3.00 -28.95
C GLN A 24 -7.93 -3.73 -30.06
N ILE A 25 -7.96 -5.06 -29.97
CA ILE A 25 -8.56 -5.92 -30.99
C ILE A 25 -10.10 -5.88 -30.83
N PRO A 26 -10.86 -5.63 -31.91
CA PRO A 26 -12.33 -5.75 -31.87
C PRO A 26 -12.75 -7.16 -31.45
N ARG A 27 -13.73 -7.25 -30.56
CA ARG A 27 -14.33 -8.53 -30.17
C ARG A 27 -15.58 -8.80 -31.00
N ILE A 28 -15.92 -10.08 -31.14
CA ILE A 28 -17.13 -10.52 -31.83
C ILE A 28 -18.35 -9.80 -31.22
N GLY A 29 -19.23 -9.28 -32.10
CA GLY A 29 -20.43 -8.53 -31.71
C GLY A 29 -20.24 -7.02 -31.56
N GLN A 30 -19.01 -6.50 -31.62
CA GLN A 30 -18.76 -5.06 -31.58
C GLN A 30 -18.92 -4.40 -32.96
N GLU A 31 -19.47 -3.19 -32.98
CA GLU A 31 -19.59 -2.39 -34.20
C GLU A 31 -18.24 -1.74 -34.57
N VAL A 32 -17.92 -1.79 -35.86
CA VAL A 32 -16.69 -1.21 -36.42
C VAL A 32 -17.03 -0.38 -37.66
N LEU A 33 -16.28 0.70 -37.88
CA LEU A 33 -16.33 1.49 -39.10
C LEU A 33 -15.32 0.92 -40.10
N VAL A 34 -15.79 0.52 -41.28
CA VAL A 34 -14.96 0.01 -42.38
C VAL A 34 -14.87 1.08 -43.48
N ASP A 35 -13.66 1.40 -43.87
CA ASP A 35 -13.34 2.21 -45.06
C ASP A 35 -12.68 1.31 -46.12
N PHE A 36 -12.60 1.80 -47.35
CA PHE A 36 -12.09 1.06 -48.50
C PHE A 36 -10.98 1.86 -49.16
N LYS A 37 -9.80 1.25 -49.31
CA LYS A 37 -8.62 1.97 -49.81
C LYS A 37 -8.88 2.47 -51.22
N ASN A 38 -8.85 3.80 -51.41
CA ASN A 38 -9.19 4.46 -52.68
C ASN A 38 -10.62 4.12 -53.19
N GLY A 39 -11.54 3.73 -52.29
CA GLY A 39 -12.89 3.30 -52.63
C GLY A 39 -12.99 1.88 -53.22
N ASP A 40 -11.91 1.09 -53.20
CA ASP A 40 -11.91 -0.28 -53.71
C ASP A 40 -12.57 -1.25 -52.70
N PRO A 41 -13.74 -1.84 -53.01
CA PRO A 41 -14.46 -2.74 -52.10
C PRO A 41 -13.68 -4.00 -51.73
N ASP A 42 -12.68 -4.39 -52.53
CA ASP A 42 -11.83 -5.55 -52.28
C ASP A 42 -10.67 -5.25 -51.32
N LEU A 43 -10.47 -3.98 -50.94
CA LEU A 43 -9.41 -3.53 -50.04
C LEU A 43 -9.97 -2.85 -48.77
N PRO A 44 -10.76 -3.55 -47.94
CA PRO A 44 -11.32 -3.00 -46.73
C PRO A 44 -10.25 -2.73 -45.66
N ILE A 45 -10.50 -1.74 -44.81
CA ILE A 45 -9.74 -1.42 -43.62
C ILE A 45 -10.67 -0.90 -42.52
N ILE A 46 -10.50 -1.39 -41.30
CA ILE A 46 -11.27 -0.92 -40.16
C ILE A 46 -10.65 0.39 -39.63
N VAL A 47 -11.42 1.48 -39.59
CA VAL A 47 -10.91 2.83 -39.26
C VAL A 47 -11.43 3.39 -37.93
N GLY A 48 -12.49 2.84 -37.35
CA GLY A 48 -13.08 3.37 -36.13
C GLY A 48 -14.03 2.42 -35.41
N ARG A 49 -14.49 2.80 -34.22
CA ARG A 49 -15.45 2.05 -33.39
C ARG A 49 -16.53 2.99 -32.90
N THR A 50 -17.72 2.45 -32.72
CA THR A 50 -18.89 3.18 -32.25
C THR A 50 -19.58 2.36 -31.16
N TYR A 51 -20.13 3.05 -30.17
CA TYR A 51 -21.10 2.45 -29.26
C TYR A 51 -22.49 2.48 -29.91
N ASN A 52 -23.32 1.52 -29.55
CA ASN A 52 -24.70 1.42 -30.01
C ASN A 52 -25.59 0.89 -28.86
N GLN A 53 -26.87 0.61 -29.14
CA GLN A 53 -27.82 0.16 -28.12
C GLN A 53 -27.41 -1.16 -27.44
N ASP A 54 -26.74 -2.06 -28.16
CA ASP A 54 -26.29 -3.36 -27.64
C ASP A 54 -24.91 -3.28 -26.96
N THR A 55 -24.10 -2.31 -27.38
CA THR A 55 -22.75 -2.04 -26.85
C THR A 55 -22.69 -0.62 -26.33
N MET A 56 -23.27 -0.39 -25.16
CA MET A 56 -23.26 0.93 -24.51
C MET A 56 -21.87 1.26 -23.92
N PRO A 57 -21.53 2.56 -23.78
CA PRO A 57 -20.31 2.97 -23.11
C PRO A 57 -20.24 2.42 -21.67
N PRO A 58 -19.05 2.08 -21.15
CA PRO A 58 -18.82 1.66 -19.77
C PRO A 58 -19.22 2.69 -18.69
N TRP A 59 -19.59 3.90 -19.09
CA TRP A 59 -19.98 5.02 -18.23
C TRP A 59 -21.45 5.32 -18.48
N GLY A 60 -22.21 5.56 -17.40
CA GLY A 60 -23.63 5.91 -17.48
C GLY A 60 -23.82 7.32 -18.03
N LEU A 61 -23.81 7.49 -19.36
CA LEU A 61 -24.03 8.77 -20.02
C LEU A 61 -25.54 9.10 -20.13
N PRO A 62 -25.92 10.39 -20.04
CA PRO A 62 -25.06 11.57 -19.85
C PRO A 62 -24.65 11.84 -18.38
N GLY A 63 -25.12 11.05 -17.41
CA GLY A 63 -24.91 11.32 -15.98
C GLY A 63 -23.44 11.33 -15.52
N MET A 64 -22.57 10.55 -16.16
CA MET A 64 -21.12 10.49 -15.88
C MET A 64 -20.28 11.23 -16.93
N ALA A 65 -20.77 12.35 -17.45
CA ALA A 65 -20.10 13.10 -18.53
C ALA A 65 -18.73 13.68 -18.14
N SER A 66 -18.41 13.82 -16.85
CA SER A 66 -17.08 14.24 -16.36
C SER A 66 -16.04 13.12 -16.39
N GLN A 67 -16.45 11.88 -16.65
CA GLN A 67 -15.56 10.72 -16.60
C GLN A 67 -15.05 10.34 -17.98
N SER A 68 -13.79 9.93 -18.02
CA SER A 68 -13.12 9.43 -19.21
C SER A 68 -12.13 8.31 -18.85
N GLY A 69 -11.67 7.54 -19.84
CA GLY A 69 -10.62 6.54 -19.63
C GLY A 69 -10.79 5.27 -20.44
N ILE A 70 -10.15 4.20 -19.96
CA ILE A 70 -10.12 2.88 -20.59
C ILE A 70 -10.61 1.86 -19.57
N PHE A 71 -11.57 1.04 -19.99
CA PHE A 71 -12.04 -0.12 -19.24
C PHE A 71 -12.00 -1.36 -20.15
N SER A 72 -11.24 -2.38 -19.74
CA SER A 72 -11.17 -3.66 -20.44
C SER A 72 -12.11 -4.68 -19.80
N HIS A 73 -12.58 -5.68 -20.53
CA HIS A 73 -13.23 -6.86 -19.94
C HIS A 73 -12.34 -8.09 -19.96
N SER A 74 -12.33 -8.86 -18.87
CA SER A 74 -11.80 -10.22 -18.87
C SER A 74 -12.48 -11.05 -19.95
N LEU A 75 -11.70 -11.79 -20.74
CA LEU A 75 -12.26 -12.68 -21.75
C LEU A 75 -13.02 -13.80 -21.02
N TYR A 76 -14.30 -13.96 -21.33
CA TYR A 76 -15.22 -14.88 -20.62
C TYR A 76 -15.52 -14.51 -19.16
N GLY A 77 -15.14 -13.31 -18.72
CA GLY A 77 -15.54 -12.78 -17.42
C GLY A 77 -16.97 -12.21 -17.44
N GLY A 78 -17.48 -11.87 -16.26
CA GLY A 78 -18.70 -11.11 -16.11
C GLY A 78 -18.54 -9.64 -16.54
N PRO A 79 -19.64 -8.87 -16.55
CA PRO A 79 -19.68 -7.50 -17.06
C PRO A 79 -18.85 -6.50 -16.24
N THR A 80 -18.42 -6.87 -15.03
CA THR A 80 -17.61 -6.03 -14.14
C THR A 80 -16.16 -6.48 -14.03
N ASN A 81 -15.80 -7.65 -14.58
CA ASN A 81 -14.44 -8.18 -14.47
C ASN A 81 -13.54 -7.49 -15.50
N GLY A 82 -12.57 -6.70 -15.05
CA GLY A 82 -11.85 -5.82 -15.96
C GLY A 82 -10.81 -4.95 -15.31
N ASN A 83 -9.81 -4.53 -16.09
CA ASN A 83 -8.84 -3.51 -15.70
C ASN A 83 -9.32 -2.12 -16.11
N MET A 84 -8.97 -1.10 -15.31
CA MET A 84 -9.41 0.28 -15.50
C MET A 84 -8.27 1.28 -15.30
N LEU A 85 -8.22 2.27 -16.20
CA LEU A 85 -7.64 3.58 -15.94
C LEU A 85 -8.73 4.62 -16.22
N ARG A 86 -9.20 5.31 -15.19
CA ARG A 86 -10.29 6.31 -15.29
C ARG A 86 -9.86 7.64 -14.70
N PHE A 87 -10.28 8.71 -15.35
CA PHE A 87 -10.20 10.09 -14.88
C PHE A 87 -11.63 10.60 -14.65
N ASP A 88 -11.86 11.30 -13.54
CA ASP A 88 -13.09 12.07 -13.28
C ASP A 88 -12.70 13.53 -13.10
N ASP A 89 -13.13 14.39 -14.03
CA ASP A 89 -12.79 15.82 -14.08
C ASP A 89 -13.85 16.69 -13.39
N LYS A 90 -14.66 16.10 -12.49
CA LYS A 90 -15.65 16.85 -11.73
C LYS A 90 -14.95 17.75 -10.71
N THR A 91 -15.10 19.07 -10.88
CA THR A 91 -14.46 20.08 -10.03
C THR A 91 -14.75 19.86 -8.54
N GLY A 92 -13.68 19.78 -7.74
CA GLY A 92 -13.73 19.56 -6.29
C GLY A 92 -13.98 18.11 -5.86
N ALA A 93 -14.04 17.19 -6.82
CA ALA A 93 -14.19 15.75 -6.62
C ALA A 93 -13.36 14.97 -7.66
N GLU A 94 -12.25 15.54 -8.11
CA GLU A 94 -11.38 14.97 -9.13
C GLU A 94 -10.80 13.64 -8.66
N GLU A 95 -10.75 12.65 -9.55
CA GLU A 95 -10.23 11.32 -9.23
C GLU A 95 -9.48 10.70 -10.41
N VAL A 96 -8.37 10.03 -10.10
CA VAL A 96 -7.78 9.03 -10.98
C VAL A 96 -7.95 7.66 -10.33
N LYS A 97 -8.61 6.75 -11.05
CA LYS A 97 -8.77 5.36 -10.61
C LYS A 97 -7.93 4.44 -11.48
N PHE A 98 -7.04 3.70 -10.81
CA PHE A 98 -6.29 2.61 -11.41
C PHE A 98 -6.70 1.30 -10.75
N HIS A 99 -7.24 0.38 -11.54
CA HIS A 99 -7.78 -0.89 -11.06
C HIS A 99 -7.23 -2.05 -11.89
N ALA A 100 -6.66 -3.04 -11.20
CA ALA A 100 -6.25 -4.30 -11.78
C ALA A 100 -7.20 -5.40 -11.28
N GLU A 101 -7.77 -6.19 -12.20
CA GLU A 101 -8.70 -7.28 -11.88
C GLU A 101 -8.03 -8.39 -11.07
N LYS A 102 -6.72 -8.61 -11.28
CA LYS A 102 -5.98 -9.72 -10.68
C LYS A 102 -4.62 -9.29 -10.15
N ASP A 103 -3.61 -9.28 -11.01
CA ASP A 103 -2.22 -8.99 -10.64
C ASP A 103 -1.84 -7.60 -11.16
N LEU A 104 -1.26 -6.76 -10.29
CA LEU A 104 -0.62 -5.51 -10.68
C LEU A 104 0.89 -5.63 -10.50
N ASN A 105 1.62 -5.69 -11.61
CA ASN A 105 3.08 -5.68 -11.62
C ASN A 105 3.59 -4.30 -12.02
N THR A 106 4.46 -3.71 -11.21
CA THR A 106 5.10 -2.42 -11.49
C THR A 106 6.61 -2.60 -11.49
N THR A 107 7.29 -2.04 -12.50
CA THR A 107 8.75 -2.07 -12.59
C THR A 107 9.25 -0.70 -12.99
N VAL A 108 10.06 -0.09 -12.12
CA VAL A 108 10.69 1.21 -12.34
C VAL A 108 12.19 0.97 -12.47
N LYS A 109 12.80 1.34 -13.60
CA LYS A 109 14.22 1.03 -13.90
C LYS A 109 15.22 2.01 -13.28
N ASN A 110 14.74 3.09 -12.66
CA ASN A 110 15.58 4.11 -12.06
C ASN A 110 14.96 4.59 -10.75
N ASN A 111 14.31 5.76 -10.74
CA ASN A 111 13.76 6.37 -9.52
C ASN A 111 12.23 6.36 -9.55
N GLU A 112 11.60 6.02 -8.43
CA GLU A 112 10.18 6.25 -8.17
C GLU A 112 10.04 7.35 -7.11
N THR A 113 9.12 8.29 -7.31
CA THR A 113 8.79 9.33 -6.34
C THR A 113 7.28 9.36 -6.16
N HIS A 114 6.83 9.43 -4.92
CA HIS A 114 5.42 9.44 -4.57
C HIS A 114 5.18 10.51 -3.50
N THR A 115 4.40 11.54 -3.85
CA THR A 115 3.98 12.61 -2.93
C THR A 115 2.47 12.56 -2.77
N VAL A 116 2.01 12.53 -1.51
CA VAL A 116 0.58 12.65 -1.15
C VAL A 116 0.46 13.85 -0.23
N MET A 117 -0.35 14.84 -0.61
CA MET A 117 -0.41 16.12 0.11
C MET A 117 -1.30 16.09 1.36
N VAL A 118 -2.18 15.11 1.47
CA VAL A 118 -3.13 14.98 2.58
C VAL A 118 -2.90 13.64 3.27
N ASP A 119 -3.66 12.60 2.91
CA ASP A 119 -3.63 11.31 3.59
C ASP A 119 -3.39 10.14 2.62
N ARG A 120 -2.68 9.12 3.08
CA ARG A 120 -2.49 7.84 2.36
C ARG A 120 -2.95 6.67 3.22
N THR A 121 -3.93 5.92 2.73
CA THR A 121 -4.37 4.64 3.32
C THR A 121 -3.87 3.47 2.48
N LYS A 122 -3.30 2.45 3.12
CA LYS A 122 -2.82 1.22 2.46
C LYS A 122 -3.34 -0.01 3.21
N THR A 123 -4.07 -0.88 2.52
CA THR A 123 -4.63 -2.10 3.09
C THR A 123 -4.13 -3.33 2.34
N ILE A 124 -3.55 -4.28 3.06
CA ILE A 124 -3.09 -5.58 2.54
C ILE A 124 -3.85 -6.66 3.31
N ILE A 125 -4.66 -7.44 2.60
CA ILE A 125 -5.53 -8.46 3.23
C ILE A 125 -4.76 -9.71 3.66
N LYS A 126 -3.69 -10.05 2.93
CA LYS A 126 -2.84 -11.20 3.21
C LYS A 126 -1.48 -10.73 3.70
N ASN A 127 -0.45 -10.86 2.86
CA ASN A 127 0.94 -10.68 3.26
C ASN A 127 1.58 -9.50 2.51
N GLU A 128 2.40 -8.73 3.21
CA GLU A 128 3.32 -7.75 2.63
C GLU A 128 4.76 -8.19 2.91
N THR A 129 5.59 -8.18 1.86
CA THR A 129 7.05 -8.35 1.98
C THR A 129 7.70 -7.10 1.40
N ASN A 130 8.61 -6.49 2.16
CA ASN A 130 9.39 -5.35 1.72
C ASN A 130 10.89 -5.68 1.81
N SER A 131 11.62 -5.47 0.73
CA SER A 131 13.07 -5.70 0.66
C SER A 131 13.73 -4.43 0.14
N ILE A 132 14.65 -3.89 0.92
CA ILE A 132 15.44 -2.71 0.61
C ILE A 132 16.90 -3.18 0.55
N GLY A 133 17.56 -2.97 -0.59
CA GLY A 133 18.92 -3.48 -0.82
C GLY A 133 20.00 -2.72 -0.04
N GLU A 134 19.74 -1.45 0.26
CA GLU A 134 20.64 -0.54 0.98
C GLU A 134 19.88 0.07 2.18
N ASP A 135 19.81 1.40 2.29
CA ASP A 135 19.24 2.08 3.45
C ASP A 135 17.72 2.31 3.34
N ARG A 136 17.04 2.17 4.49
CA ARG A 136 15.66 2.63 4.69
C ARG A 136 15.63 3.71 5.75
N ASN A 137 15.29 4.94 5.35
CA ASN A 137 15.08 6.08 6.25
C ASN A 137 13.59 6.41 6.35
N THR A 138 13.08 6.61 7.56
CA THR A 138 11.68 7.00 7.81
C THR A 138 11.67 8.17 8.80
N THR A 139 10.88 9.21 8.53
CA THR A 139 10.69 10.35 9.43
C THR A 139 9.19 10.56 9.63
N VAL A 140 8.76 10.50 10.90
CA VAL A 140 7.38 10.76 11.32
C VAL A 140 7.43 11.94 12.28
N THR A 141 6.70 13.01 11.98
CA THR A 141 6.79 14.28 12.72
C THR A 141 5.87 14.35 13.93
N LYS A 142 4.90 13.43 14.02
CA LYS A 142 3.99 13.29 15.15
C LYS A 142 4.10 11.86 15.69
N ASN A 143 2.99 11.13 15.75
CA ASN A 143 2.94 9.81 16.36
C ASN A 143 3.22 8.71 15.33
N ASP A 144 4.03 7.74 15.71
CA ASP A 144 4.21 6.47 14.99
C ASP A 144 3.70 5.33 15.87
N GLY A 145 2.82 4.49 15.32
CA GLY A 145 2.08 3.48 16.08
C GLY A 145 2.14 2.12 15.39
N LEU A 146 2.47 1.09 16.15
CA LEU A 146 2.53 -0.29 15.68
C LEU A 146 1.72 -1.21 16.60
N SER A 147 0.75 -1.92 16.04
CA SER A 147 0.00 -2.97 16.75
C SER A 147 0.22 -4.31 16.08
N VAL A 148 0.78 -5.26 16.83
CA VAL A 148 1.05 -6.63 16.36
C VAL A 148 0.33 -7.60 17.29
N LYS A 149 -0.57 -8.43 16.73
CA LYS A 149 -1.46 -9.30 17.53
C LYS A 149 -0.79 -10.57 18.06
N LEU A 150 0.28 -11.04 17.41
CA LEU A 150 0.94 -12.30 17.74
C LEU A 150 2.37 -12.07 18.22
N ALA A 151 3.30 -11.84 17.31
CA ALA A 151 4.71 -11.70 17.64
C ALA A 151 5.40 -10.70 16.71
N GLN A 152 6.33 -9.93 17.28
CA GLN A 152 7.28 -9.11 16.55
C GLN A 152 8.69 -9.65 16.81
N THR A 153 9.44 -9.88 15.73
CA THR A 153 10.85 -10.29 15.79
C THR A 153 11.69 -9.24 15.10
N ILE A 154 12.73 -8.76 15.77
CA ILE A 154 13.69 -7.79 15.22
C ILE A 154 15.09 -8.39 15.34
N ASN A 155 15.74 -8.65 14.21
CA ASN A 155 17.11 -9.14 14.14
C ASN A 155 18.00 -8.02 13.61
N ILE A 156 18.98 -7.59 14.40
CA ILE A 156 19.91 -6.52 14.04
C ILE A 156 21.33 -7.08 14.08
N GLY A 157 22.07 -6.94 12.97
CA GLY A 157 23.41 -7.52 12.84
C GLY A 157 24.49 -6.83 13.68
N THR A 158 24.32 -5.55 14.00
CA THR A 158 25.32 -4.75 14.73
C THR A 158 24.73 -4.04 15.95
N THR A 159 24.06 -2.90 15.76
CA THR A 159 23.61 -2.04 16.86
C THR A 159 22.13 -1.73 16.73
N TYR A 160 21.37 -2.04 17.78
CA TYR A 160 20.01 -1.54 17.97
C TYR A 160 20.04 -0.37 18.95
N ARG A 161 19.76 0.84 18.44
CA ARG A 161 19.79 2.08 19.23
C ARG A 161 18.40 2.67 19.33
N LEU A 162 18.00 3.00 20.55
CA LEU A 162 16.77 3.73 20.84
C LEU A 162 17.15 4.98 21.63
N ASP A 163 16.93 6.15 21.03
CA ASP A 163 17.08 7.44 21.68
C ASP A 163 15.70 8.00 21.99
N VAL A 164 15.42 8.20 23.28
CA VAL A 164 14.09 8.60 23.75
C VAL A 164 14.22 9.86 24.59
N GLY A 165 13.45 10.89 24.23
CA GLY A 165 13.62 12.23 24.79
C GLY A 165 12.97 12.45 26.16
N ASP A 166 11.93 11.68 26.51
CA ASP A 166 11.19 11.87 27.77
C ASP A 166 11.19 10.61 28.66
N GLN A 167 10.58 9.52 28.18
CA GLN A 167 10.49 8.27 28.94
C GLN A 167 10.56 7.06 28.01
N PHE A 168 11.41 6.08 28.33
CA PHE A 168 11.42 4.78 27.68
C PHE A 168 10.82 3.72 28.62
N THR A 169 9.79 3.05 28.15
CA THR A 169 9.01 2.09 28.95
C THR A 169 8.98 0.73 28.26
N LEU A 170 9.37 -0.32 28.99
CA LEU A 170 9.20 -1.71 28.59
C LEU A 170 8.29 -2.40 29.62
N ARG A 171 7.08 -2.78 29.20
CA ARG A 171 6.08 -3.40 30.07
C ARG A 171 5.68 -4.80 29.59
N CYS A 172 5.54 -5.73 30.52
CA CYS A 172 5.05 -7.09 30.28
C CYS A 172 4.14 -7.53 31.44
N GLY A 173 2.81 -7.42 31.24
CA GLY A 173 1.84 -7.69 32.31
C GLY A 173 2.09 -6.79 33.53
N ASN A 174 2.43 -7.41 34.67
CA ASN A 174 2.69 -6.75 35.95
C ASN A 174 4.16 -6.36 36.16
N ALA A 175 5.04 -6.60 35.18
CA ALA A 175 6.44 -6.18 35.23
C ALA A 175 6.68 -4.99 34.31
N ALA A 176 7.54 -4.06 34.74
CA ALA A 176 7.98 -2.94 33.92
C ALA A 176 9.43 -2.53 34.21
N LEU A 177 10.07 -1.98 33.19
CA LEU A 177 11.32 -1.22 33.23
C LEU A 177 11.03 0.16 32.65
N VAL A 178 11.42 1.21 33.37
CA VAL A 178 11.21 2.60 32.96
C VAL A 178 12.50 3.40 33.11
N LEU A 179 12.87 4.13 32.06
CA LEU A 179 13.96 5.12 32.08
C LEU A 179 13.33 6.49 31.90
N HIS A 180 13.69 7.44 32.76
CA HIS A 180 13.17 8.81 32.74
C HIS A 180 14.24 9.78 32.25
N LYS A 181 13.82 10.92 31.67
CA LYS A 181 14.71 12.00 31.21
C LYS A 181 15.60 12.60 32.30
N ASP A 182 15.24 12.45 33.58
CA ASP A 182 16.05 12.92 34.71
C ASP A 182 17.18 11.95 35.08
N GLY A 183 17.26 10.80 34.40
CA GLY A 183 18.27 9.76 34.60
C GLY A 183 17.87 8.68 35.61
N SER A 184 16.69 8.76 36.23
CA SER A 184 16.17 7.70 37.10
C SER A 184 15.79 6.45 36.28
N ILE A 185 15.95 5.28 36.90
CA ILE A 185 15.63 3.98 36.32
C ILE A 185 14.83 3.19 37.35
N GLU A 186 13.65 2.73 36.96
CA GLU A 186 12.73 1.97 37.82
C GLU A 186 12.48 0.57 37.27
N PHE A 187 12.41 -0.40 38.19
CA PHE A 187 12.03 -1.79 37.91
C PHE A 187 10.91 -2.19 38.86
N CYS A 188 9.83 -2.76 38.32
CA CYS A 188 8.78 -3.38 39.14
C CYS A 188 8.43 -4.78 38.63
N GLY A 189 7.98 -5.64 39.53
CA GLY A 189 7.56 -6.99 39.19
C GLY A 189 7.51 -7.92 40.40
N LYS A 190 7.18 -9.19 40.16
CA LYS A 190 7.09 -10.20 41.23
C LYS A 190 8.45 -10.52 41.86
N GLN A 191 9.51 -10.54 41.06
CA GLN A 191 10.87 -10.88 41.49
C GLN A 191 11.87 -10.29 40.50
N LEU A 192 12.96 -9.70 41.00
CA LEU A 192 14.12 -9.32 40.21
C LEU A 192 15.26 -10.29 40.53
N MET A 193 15.68 -11.08 39.55
CA MET A 193 16.83 -11.98 39.68
C MET A 193 18.03 -11.39 38.93
N LEU A 194 19.17 -11.31 39.60
CA LEU A 194 20.42 -10.81 39.04
C LEU A 194 21.49 -11.90 39.20
N HIS A 195 21.91 -12.52 38.09
CA HIS A 195 22.94 -13.58 38.09
C HIS A 195 24.20 -13.06 37.38
N THR A 196 25.35 -13.11 38.04
CA THR A 196 26.66 -12.74 37.46
C THR A 196 27.63 -13.91 37.54
N SER A 197 28.44 -14.11 36.49
CA SER A 197 29.52 -15.12 36.47
C SER A 197 30.84 -14.64 37.08
N ASP A 198 30.93 -13.33 37.32
CA ASP A 198 32.03 -12.65 37.99
C ASP A 198 31.43 -11.69 39.04
N VAL A 199 32.06 -10.56 39.34
CA VAL A 199 31.59 -9.59 40.35
C VAL A 199 30.34 -8.83 39.91
N MET A 200 29.34 -8.76 40.79
CA MET A 200 28.26 -7.76 40.77
C MET A 200 28.67 -6.56 41.64
N GLN A 201 28.59 -5.34 41.10
CA GLN A 201 28.91 -4.11 41.83
C GLN A 201 27.69 -3.18 41.88
N LEU A 202 27.42 -2.62 43.06
CA LEU A 202 26.50 -1.51 43.25
C LEU A 202 27.31 -0.34 43.82
N ILE A 203 27.27 0.81 43.14
CA ILE A 203 28.11 1.97 43.50
C ILE A 203 27.23 3.21 43.43
N GLY A 204 27.15 3.94 44.54
CA GLY A 204 26.42 5.19 44.66
C GLY A 204 26.88 5.95 45.90
N LYS A 205 26.39 7.18 46.08
CA LYS A 205 26.64 7.95 47.31
C LYS A 205 26.03 7.29 48.55
N GLY A 206 24.97 6.51 48.35
CA GLY A 206 24.35 5.65 49.35
C GLY A 206 23.68 4.47 48.66
N ILE A 207 23.63 3.34 49.35
CA ILE A 207 22.86 2.15 48.95
C ILE A 207 21.91 1.87 50.09
N ASP A 208 20.61 2.00 49.81
CA ASP A 208 19.57 1.67 50.76
C ASP A 208 18.94 0.33 50.36
N MET A 209 18.83 -0.57 51.34
CA MET A 209 18.23 -1.88 51.16
C MET A 209 17.00 -1.95 52.05
N ASN A 210 15.83 -1.90 51.40
CA ASN A 210 14.52 -1.83 52.04
C ASN A 210 14.30 -0.56 52.89
N PRO A 211 14.48 0.65 52.33
CA PRO A 211 14.14 1.90 53.01
C PRO A 211 12.68 1.89 53.45
N ASP A 212 12.42 2.42 54.66
CA ASP A 212 11.07 2.67 55.19
C ASP A 212 10.11 1.46 55.15
N GLY A 213 10.64 0.24 55.14
CA GLY A 213 9.86 -0.99 55.13
C GLY A 213 9.33 -1.42 53.76
N GLY A 214 9.72 -0.75 52.66
CA GLY A 214 9.54 -1.18 51.28
C GLY A 214 8.11 -1.53 50.87
N THR A 215 7.40 -0.61 50.22
CA THR A 215 6.11 -0.90 49.58
C THR A 215 6.30 -1.31 48.13
N ALA A 216 5.68 -2.42 47.71
CA ALA A 216 5.70 -2.84 46.31
C ALA A 216 4.93 -1.84 45.43
N VAL A 217 5.56 -1.41 44.35
CA VAL A 217 4.92 -0.67 43.25
C VAL A 217 4.56 -1.62 42.10
N THR A 218 3.52 -1.27 41.36
CA THR A 218 3.02 -2.02 40.22
C THR A 218 3.45 -1.41 38.89
N ALA A 219 3.30 -2.18 37.81
CA ALA A 219 3.52 -1.64 36.46
C ALA A 219 2.56 -0.50 36.12
N ASP A 220 1.38 -0.42 36.74
CA ASP A 220 0.46 0.69 36.55
C ASP A 220 0.93 1.97 37.26
N ASP A 221 1.73 1.85 38.33
CA ASP A 221 2.24 3.00 39.07
C ASP A 221 3.37 3.72 38.32
N ILE A 222 4.28 2.95 37.69
CA ILE A 222 5.48 3.50 37.03
C ILE A 222 5.37 3.57 35.50
N ALA A 223 4.51 2.73 34.92
CA ALA A 223 4.33 2.57 33.47
C ALA A 223 2.84 2.47 33.10
N PRO A 224 2.01 3.47 33.46
CA PRO A 224 0.58 3.42 33.21
C PRO A 224 0.32 3.25 31.71
N LEU A 225 -0.66 2.40 31.37
CA LEU A 225 -1.12 2.34 29.99
C LEU A 225 -1.67 3.71 29.59
N PRO A 226 -1.38 4.20 28.38
CA PRO A 226 -2.02 5.41 27.90
C PRO A 226 -3.53 5.24 27.98
N THR A 227 -4.23 6.22 28.55
CA THR A 227 -5.69 6.25 28.54
C THR A 227 -6.14 6.23 27.10
N SER A 228 -7.03 5.30 26.75
CA SER A 228 -7.69 5.31 25.45
C SER A 228 -8.42 6.65 25.30
N GLU A 229 -7.94 7.52 24.43
CA GLU A 229 -8.73 8.63 23.90
C GLU A 229 -9.83 8.10 22.97
#